data_AF-A0A1B6E9V5-F1
#
_entry.id   AF-A0A1B6E9V5-F1
#
_cell.length_a   1.000
_cell.length_b   1.000
_cell.length_c   1.000
_cell.angle_alpha   90.00
_cell.angle_beta   90.00
_cell.angle_gamma   90.00
#
_symmetry.space_group_name_H-M   'P 1'
#
loop_
_entity.id
_entity.type
_entity.pdbx_description
1 polymer ?
#
loop_
_entity_poly.entity_id
_entity_poly.type
_entity_poly.pdbx_seq_one_letter_code
_entity_poly.pdbx_strand_id
1 'polypeptide(L)'
;MSLHCGEPFTINDMEFVVVKIKGQSFMLHQIRKMIGLMISIVRGLAANDIISKAYDLEKLDIPMAPGLGLLLEEIHYDNYNKRYGNDGIHEPLEWSSFENEIEDFKKKYILPTIVDTEKNENSMLSWLETLHNHSFDTSRQNMLNNHIVNEEKEPNVEVKNAVVLTLEKLS
;
A
#
# COMPACT_ATOMS: atom_id res chain seq x y z
N MET A 1 -0.53 15.98 -1.78
CA MET A 1 -0.09 14.57 -1.70
C MET A 1 0.88 14.48 -0.55
N SER A 2 0.71 13.53 0.37
CA SER A 2 1.70 13.20 1.39
C SER A 2 1.73 11.69 1.63
N LEU A 3 2.87 11.20 2.11
CA LEU A 3 3.08 9.83 2.53
C LEU A 3 3.87 9.88 3.84
N HIS A 4 3.47 9.07 4.82
CA HIS A 4 4.09 9.01 6.14
C HIS A 4 4.17 7.55 6.59
N CYS A 5 5.36 7.09 6.96
CA CYS A 5 5.57 5.81 7.64
C CYS A 5 5.59 6.09 9.14
N GLY A 6 4.74 5.43 9.92
CA GLY A 6 4.79 5.50 11.38
C GLY A 6 5.96 4.71 11.97
N GLU A 7 6.11 4.80 13.29
CA GLU A 7 6.96 3.89 14.06
C GLU A 7 6.38 2.46 14.04
N PRO A 8 7.24 1.42 14.17
CA PRO A 8 6.78 0.04 14.31
C PRO A 8 6.11 -0.20 15.66
N PHE A 9 5.19 -1.17 15.70
CA PHE A 9 4.48 -1.60 16.90
C PHE A 9 4.21 -3.11 16.84
N THR A 10 4.10 -3.75 18.01
CA THR A 10 3.93 -5.21 18.11
C THR A 10 2.51 -5.58 18.53
N ILE A 11 1.89 -6.53 17.82
CA ILE A 11 0.66 -7.20 18.25
C ILE A 11 0.86 -8.71 18.10
N ASN A 12 0.55 -9.48 19.16
CA ASN A 12 0.61 -10.95 19.16
C ASN A 12 1.97 -11.51 18.66
N ASP A 13 3.08 -10.91 19.13
CA ASP A 13 4.48 -11.20 18.78
C ASP A 13 4.87 -10.96 17.30
N MET A 14 4.03 -10.25 16.54
CA MET A 14 4.33 -9.79 15.19
C MET A 14 4.53 -8.27 15.15
N GLU A 15 5.56 -7.81 14.44
CA GLU A 15 5.82 -6.40 14.18
C GLU A 15 5.03 -5.92 12.96
N PHE A 16 4.35 -4.79 13.14
CA PHE A 16 3.58 -4.08 12.13
C PHE A 16 4.05 -2.61 12.05
N VAL A 17 3.86 -2.00 10.89
CA VAL A 17 4.01 -0.56 10.70
C VAL A 17 2.80 0.00 9.96
N VAL A 18 2.35 1.21 10.32
CA VAL A 18 1.29 1.93 9.59
C VAL A 18 1.91 2.87 8.56
N VAL A 19 1.56 2.71 7.29
CA VAL A 19 1.82 3.73 6.26
C VAL A 19 0.53 4.51 5.99
N LYS A 20 0.57 5.83 6.16
CA LYS A 20 -0.49 6.79 5.80
C LYS A 20 -0.19 7.41 4.44
N ILE A 21 -1.16 7.45 3.54
CA ILE A 21 -1.04 8.11 2.22
C ILE A 21 -2.25 9.02 1.98
N LYS A 22 -2.02 10.32 1.81
CA LYS A 22 -3.06 11.34 1.56
C LYS A 22 -3.01 11.88 0.12
N GLY A 23 -4.04 11.60 -0.68
CA GLY A 23 -4.08 11.91 -2.12
C GLY A 23 -5.44 12.40 -2.65
N GLN A 24 -5.43 13.17 -3.74
CA GLN A 24 -6.63 13.73 -4.40
C GLN A 24 -7.47 12.66 -5.10
N SER A 25 -6.81 11.68 -5.71
CA SER A 25 -7.44 10.55 -6.33
C SER A 25 -6.43 9.40 -6.39
N PHE A 26 -6.96 8.18 -6.53
CA PHE A 26 -6.16 6.98 -6.69
C PHE A 26 -6.74 6.17 -7.84
N MET A 27 -5.89 5.82 -8.80
CA MET A 27 -6.22 4.86 -9.86
C MET A 27 -6.28 3.44 -9.28
N LEU A 28 -6.93 2.52 -10.01
CA LEU A 28 -7.03 1.12 -9.60
C LEU A 28 -5.63 0.54 -9.32
N HIS A 29 -5.49 -0.09 -8.14
CA HIS A 29 -4.24 -0.67 -7.62
C HIS A 29 -3.07 0.31 -7.37
N GLN A 30 -3.25 1.63 -7.52
CA GLN A 30 -2.14 2.59 -7.43
C GLN A 30 -1.36 2.51 -6.12
N ILE A 31 -2.02 2.54 -4.95
CA ILE A 31 -1.33 2.40 -3.66
C ILE A 31 -0.60 1.04 -3.55
N ARG A 32 -1.28 -0.04 -3.94
CA ARG A 32 -0.73 -1.40 -3.85
C ARG A 32 0.55 -1.54 -4.69
N LYS A 33 0.65 -0.84 -5.82
CA LYS A 33 1.87 -0.70 -6.63
C LYS A 33 2.91 0.24 -6.01
N MET A 34 2.52 1.38 -5.45
CA MET A 34 3.44 2.30 -4.75
C MET A 34 4.15 1.62 -3.58
N ILE A 35 3.39 0.90 -2.72
CA ILE A 35 3.92 0.13 -1.60
C ILE A 35 4.74 -1.07 -2.09
N GLY A 36 4.28 -1.77 -3.13
CA GLY A 36 5.05 -2.85 -3.75
C GLY A 36 6.44 -2.40 -4.20
N LEU A 37 6.52 -1.30 -4.94
CA LEU A 37 7.79 -0.72 -5.39
C LEU A 37 8.68 -0.28 -4.23
N MET A 38 8.11 0.38 -3.21
CA MET A 38 8.83 0.80 -2.01
C MET A 38 9.47 -0.40 -1.29
N ILE A 39 8.71 -1.49 -1.11
CA ILE A 39 9.20 -2.72 -0.47
C ILE A 39 10.30 -3.38 -1.31
N SER A 40 10.16 -3.43 -2.63
CA SER A 40 11.22 -3.95 -3.52
C SER A 40 12.52 -3.15 -3.46
N ILE A 41 12.44 -1.82 -3.33
CA ILE A 41 13.63 -0.96 -3.16
C ILE A 41 14.28 -1.21 -1.79
N VAL A 42 13.49 -1.21 -0.70
CA VAL A 42 14.00 -1.43 0.66
C VAL A 42 14.61 -2.84 0.83
N ARG A 43 14.09 -3.85 0.13
CA ARG A 43 14.66 -5.21 0.07
C ARG A 43 15.84 -5.36 -0.89
N GLY A 44 16.27 -4.29 -1.58
CA GLY A 44 17.37 -4.32 -2.55
C GLY A 44 17.09 -5.06 -3.86
N LEU A 45 15.81 -5.39 -4.14
CA LEU A 45 15.38 -6.06 -5.38
C LEU A 45 15.26 -5.08 -6.56
N ALA A 46 15.10 -3.78 -6.27
CA ALA A 46 15.07 -2.71 -7.26
C ALA A 46 15.99 -1.56 -6.85
N ALA A 47 16.68 -0.95 -7.83
CA ALA A 47 17.53 0.21 -7.60
C ALA A 47 16.70 1.51 -7.49
N ASN A 48 17.19 2.52 -6.77
CA ASN A 48 16.43 3.75 -6.46
C ASN A 48 15.97 4.54 -7.69
N ASP A 49 16.66 4.41 -8.83
CA ASP A 49 16.28 5.04 -10.10
C ASP A 49 15.01 4.46 -10.73
N ILE A 50 14.54 3.30 -10.26
CA ILE A 50 13.28 2.68 -10.69
C ILE A 50 12.07 3.59 -10.44
N ILE A 51 12.13 4.49 -9.46
CA ILE A 51 11.06 5.46 -9.17
C ILE A 51 10.92 6.45 -10.34
N SER A 52 12.04 6.92 -10.90
CA SER A 52 12.02 7.79 -12.09
C SER A 52 11.50 7.03 -13.30
N LYS A 53 12.00 5.81 -13.53
CA LYS A 53 11.57 4.92 -14.63
C LYS A 53 10.08 4.55 -14.56
N ALA A 54 9.47 4.56 -13.37
CA ALA A 54 8.03 4.33 -13.19
C ALA A 54 7.14 5.49 -13.69
N TYR A 55 7.72 6.62 -14.09
CA TYR A 55 7.04 7.74 -14.76
C TYR A 55 7.35 7.83 -16.27
N ASP A 56 8.25 7.00 -16.80
CA ASP A 56 8.58 6.94 -18.22
C ASP A 56 7.51 6.20 -19.03
N LEU A 57 7.65 6.23 -20.37
CA LEU A 57 6.75 5.55 -21.30
C LEU A 57 6.93 4.02 -21.34
N GLU A 58 8.03 3.48 -20.79
CA GLU A 58 8.27 2.04 -20.73
C GLU A 58 7.45 1.38 -19.62
N LYS A 59 6.85 0.23 -19.93
CA LYS A 59 6.01 -0.50 -18.96
C LYS A 59 6.86 -1.31 -17.98
N LEU A 60 7.05 -0.78 -16.78
CA LEU A 60 7.54 -1.57 -15.64
C LEU A 60 6.44 -2.49 -15.07
N ASP A 61 6.79 -3.77 -14.86
CA ASP A 61 5.99 -4.66 -14.03
C ASP A 61 6.20 -4.38 -12.53
N ILE A 62 5.57 -3.30 -12.06
CA ILE A 62 5.60 -2.92 -10.64
C ILE A 62 4.76 -3.92 -9.82
N PRO A 63 5.33 -4.60 -8.81
CA PRO A 63 4.63 -5.58 -7.98
C PRO A 63 3.47 -4.92 -7.22
N MET A 64 2.41 -5.69 -6.98
CA MET A 64 1.19 -5.22 -6.33
C MET A 64 1.04 -5.88 -4.96
N ALA A 65 1.30 -5.13 -3.89
CA ALA A 65 1.14 -5.60 -2.50
C ALA A 65 -0.28 -6.17 -2.23
N PRO A 66 -0.47 -7.04 -1.22
CA PRO A 66 -1.79 -7.59 -0.86
C PRO A 66 -2.86 -6.53 -0.61
N GLY A 67 -4.13 -6.96 -0.65
CA GLY A 67 -5.27 -6.11 -0.29
C GLY A 67 -5.56 -6.07 1.21
N LEU A 68 -5.10 -7.08 1.96
CA LEU A 68 -5.49 -7.33 3.36
C LEU A 68 -5.27 -6.11 4.27
N GLY A 69 -4.07 -5.55 4.26
CA GLY A 69 -3.71 -4.41 5.11
C GLY A 69 -4.30 -3.07 4.69
N LEU A 70 -5.10 -2.97 3.62
CA LEU A 70 -5.47 -1.70 2.97
C LEU A 70 -6.81 -1.14 3.44
N LEU A 71 -6.78 -0.19 4.37
CA LEU A 71 -7.94 0.51 4.93
C LEU A 71 -8.15 1.90 4.31
N LEU A 72 -9.42 2.27 4.01
CA LEU A 72 -9.81 3.67 3.85
C LEU A 72 -10.07 4.29 5.24
N GLU A 73 -9.21 5.23 5.63
CA GLU A 73 -9.20 5.89 6.93
C GLU A 73 -10.15 7.09 6.97
N GLU A 74 -10.08 7.98 5.97
CA GLU A 74 -10.89 9.21 5.93
C GLU A 74 -11.23 9.63 4.48
N ILE A 75 -12.35 10.34 4.32
CA ILE A 75 -12.70 11.10 3.10
C ILE A 75 -12.81 12.57 3.51
N HIS A 76 -11.81 13.38 3.14
CA HIS A 76 -11.80 14.80 3.48
C HIS A 76 -12.66 15.61 2.51
N TYR A 77 -13.57 16.42 3.04
CA TYR A 77 -14.41 17.36 2.27
C TYR A 77 -13.85 18.80 2.29
N ASP A 78 -12.56 18.95 2.61
CA ASP A 78 -11.77 20.20 2.62
C ASP A 78 -12.18 21.23 1.56
N ASN A 79 -12.26 20.81 0.29
CA ASN A 79 -12.50 21.71 -0.84
C ASN A 79 -13.98 22.02 -1.03
N TYR A 80 -14.85 21.08 -0.69
CA TYR A 80 -16.30 21.25 -0.69
C TYR A 80 -16.73 22.25 0.39
N ASN A 81 -16.29 22.03 1.64
CA ASN A 81 -16.62 22.89 2.78
C ASN A 81 -16.15 24.34 2.54
N LYS A 82 -14.94 24.54 1.99
CA LYS A 82 -14.40 25.87 1.64
C LYS A 82 -15.15 26.57 0.51
N ARG A 83 -15.82 25.83 -0.39
CA ARG A 83 -16.47 26.38 -1.58
C ARG A 83 -17.98 26.56 -1.43
N TYR A 84 -18.64 25.69 -0.66
CA TYR A 84 -20.11 25.61 -0.56
C TYR A 84 -20.62 25.74 0.88
N GLY A 85 -19.88 25.28 1.89
CA GLY A 85 -20.34 25.26 3.30
C GLY A 85 -20.55 26.63 3.97
N ASN A 86 -20.44 27.73 3.21
CA ASN A 86 -20.76 29.09 3.64
C ASN A 86 -21.67 29.84 2.63
N ASP A 87 -22.27 29.15 1.65
CA ASP A 87 -23.13 29.77 0.63
C ASP A 87 -24.60 29.98 1.08
N GLY A 88 -24.96 29.48 2.27
CA GLY A 88 -26.29 29.60 2.85
C GLY A 88 -27.32 28.60 2.29
N ILE A 89 -26.88 27.66 1.44
CA ILE A 89 -27.70 26.62 0.82
C ILE A 89 -27.17 25.22 1.19
N HIS A 90 -25.85 25.06 1.33
CA HIS A 90 -25.20 23.80 1.66
C HIS A 90 -24.60 23.79 3.07
N GLU A 91 -24.72 22.65 3.76
CA GLU A 91 -24.07 22.41 5.06
C GLU A 91 -22.65 21.84 4.86
N PRO A 92 -21.66 22.22 5.70
CA PRO A 92 -20.35 21.59 5.71
C PRO A 92 -20.43 20.09 6.06
N LEU A 93 -19.62 19.28 5.38
CA LEU A 93 -19.47 17.84 5.67
C LEU A 93 -18.28 17.63 6.61
N GLU A 94 -18.55 17.29 7.86
CA GLU A 94 -17.55 16.96 8.88
C GLU A 94 -17.95 15.71 9.67
N TRP A 95 -16.95 14.92 10.07
CA TRP A 95 -17.13 13.67 10.82
C TRP A 95 -16.53 13.72 12.24
N SER A 96 -16.09 14.91 12.67
CA SER A 96 -15.38 15.18 13.92
C SER A 96 -16.16 14.76 15.19
N SER A 97 -17.49 14.70 15.11
CA SER A 97 -18.35 14.19 16.19
C SER A 97 -18.32 12.66 16.36
N PHE A 98 -17.77 11.91 15.40
CA PHE A 98 -17.77 10.45 15.35
C PHE A 98 -16.35 9.84 15.40
N GLU A 99 -15.31 10.64 15.67
CA GLU A 99 -13.91 10.19 15.63
C GLU A 99 -13.65 9.02 16.60
N ASN A 100 -14.27 9.05 17.79
CA ASN A 100 -14.15 7.96 18.77
C ASN A 100 -14.79 6.67 18.24
N GLU A 101 -15.99 6.74 17.67
CA GLU A 101 -16.71 5.61 17.10
C GLU A 101 -15.99 5.00 15.89
N ILE A 102 -15.35 5.85 15.07
CA ILE A 102 -14.48 5.43 13.97
C ILE A 102 -13.22 4.74 14.51
N GLU A 103 -12.57 5.29 15.55
CA GLU A 103 -11.39 4.69 16.16
C GLU A 103 -11.70 3.35 16.86
N ASP A 104 -12.80 3.27 17.61
CA ASP A 104 -13.30 2.04 18.23
C ASP A 104 -13.66 0.99 17.17
N PHE A 105 -14.28 1.38 16.06
CA PHE A 105 -14.58 0.45 14.96
C PHE A 105 -13.29 -0.12 14.33
N LYS A 106 -12.29 0.75 14.07
CA LYS A 106 -10.95 0.35 13.59
C LYS A 106 -10.28 -0.63 14.56
N LYS A 107 -10.22 -0.29 15.85
CA LYS A 107 -9.60 -1.11 16.92
C LYS A 107 -10.32 -2.43 17.18
N LYS A 108 -11.64 -2.46 17.11
CA LYS A 108 -12.47 -3.61 17.53
C LYS A 108 -12.72 -4.63 16.42
N TYR A 109 -12.75 -4.20 15.16
CA TYR A 109 -13.12 -5.08 14.05
C TYR A 109 -12.07 -5.12 12.93
N ILE A 110 -11.51 -3.97 12.53
CA ILE A 110 -10.62 -3.93 11.35
C ILE A 110 -9.21 -4.46 11.69
N LEU A 111 -8.54 -3.85 12.67
CA LEU A 111 -7.17 -4.23 13.04
C LEU A 111 -7.06 -5.69 13.52
N PRO A 112 -7.99 -6.25 14.33
CA PRO A 112 -7.97 -7.66 14.69
C PRO A 112 -8.10 -8.58 13.46
N THR A 113 -9.00 -8.26 12.52
CA THR A 113 -9.15 -9.06 11.29
C THR A 113 -7.86 -9.05 10.46
N ILE A 114 -7.20 -7.90 10.30
CA ILE A 114 -5.92 -7.82 9.58
C ILE A 114 -4.83 -8.66 10.27
N VAL A 115 -4.70 -8.53 11.59
CA VAL A 115 -3.68 -9.24 12.39
C VAL A 115 -3.93 -10.75 12.40
N ASP A 116 -5.18 -11.19 12.60
CA ASP A 116 -5.53 -12.61 12.68
C ASP A 116 -5.48 -13.27 11.30
N THR A 117 -5.90 -12.61 10.22
CA THR A 117 -5.72 -13.14 8.87
C THR A 117 -4.24 -13.23 8.50
N GLU A 118 -3.41 -12.21 8.79
CA GLU A 118 -1.96 -12.32 8.53
C GLU A 118 -1.31 -13.45 9.34
N LYS A 119 -1.69 -13.62 10.61
CA LYS A 119 -1.19 -14.69 11.48
C LYS A 119 -1.51 -16.10 10.98
N ASN A 120 -2.70 -16.28 10.40
CA ASN A 120 -3.20 -17.60 9.99
C ASN A 120 -2.90 -17.92 8.50
N GLU A 121 -2.90 -16.91 7.63
CA GLU A 121 -2.77 -17.07 6.17
C GLU A 121 -1.42 -16.57 5.61
N ASN A 122 -0.62 -15.84 6.40
CA ASN A 122 0.70 -15.33 6.00
C ASN A 122 0.64 -14.53 4.68
N SER A 123 -0.34 -13.63 4.54
CA SER A 123 -0.68 -12.96 3.27
C SER A 123 0.42 -12.04 2.75
N MET A 124 1.05 -11.27 3.63
CA MET A 124 2.22 -10.45 3.30
C MET A 124 3.44 -11.31 3.03
N LEU A 125 3.72 -12.33 3.85
CA LEU A 125 4.88 -13.22 3.66
C LEU A 125 4.81 -13.99 2.32
N SER A 126 3.68 -14.62 2.02
CA SER A 126 3.46 -15.36 0.77
C SER A 126 3.62 -14.45 -0.46
N TRP A 127 3.26 -13.16 -0.35
CA TRP A 127 3.52 -12.20 -1.42
C TRP A 127 4.98 -11.73 -1.47
N LEU A 128 5.64 -11.53 -0.32
CA LEU A 128 7.06 -11.19 -0.25
C LEU A 128 7.96 -12.25 -0.90
N GLU A 129 7.58 -13.53 -0.79
CA GLU A 129 8.21 -14.64 -1.51
C GLU A 129 8.11 -14.46 -3.03
N THR A 130 6.95 -14.06 -3.57
CA THR A 130 6.78 -13.85 -5.02
C THR A 130 7.62 -12.71 -5.61
N LEU A 131 8.12 -11.77 -4.79
CA LEU A 131 8.80 -10.55 -5.26
C LEU A 131 10.02 -10.80 -6.16
N HIS A 132 10.70 -11.94 -6.03
CA HIS A 132 11.86 -12.27 -6.86
C HIS A 132 11.51 -12.53 -8.34
N ASN A 133 10.23 -12.78 -8.66
CA ASN A 133 9.75 -13.01 -10.02
C ASN A 133 9.57 -11.72 -10.82
N HIS A 134 9.50 -10.56 -10.15
CA HIS A 134 9.32 -9.26 -10.80
C HIS A 134 10.65 -8.73 -11.32
N SER A 135 10.73 -8.51 -12.63
CA SER A 135 11.91 -7.90 -13.25
C SER A 135 11.80 -6.38 -13.26
N PHE A 136 12.76 -5.71 -12.60
CA PHE A 136 12.89 -4.24 -12.62
C PHE A 136 13.80 -3.73 -13.75
N ASP A 137 14.16 -4.59 -14.70
CA ASP A 137 14.95 -4.27 -15.89
C ASP A 137 14.06 -4.36 -17.15
N THR A 138 13.84 -3.22 -17.81
CA THR A 138 13.05 -3.14 -19.05
C THR A 138 13.73 -3.87 -20.22
N SER A 139 15.08 -3.97 -20.20
CA SER A 139 15.85 -4.79 -21.14
C SER A 139 15.45 -6.26 -21.03
N ARG A 140 15.35 -6.77 -19.81
CA ARG A 140 14.98 -8.17 -19.52
C ARG A 140 13.51 -8.47 -19.80
N GLN A 141 12.58 -7.54 -19.59
CA GLN A 141 11.19 -7.70 -20.02
C GLN A 141 11.05 -7.83 -21.55
N ASN A 142 11.81 -7.02 -22.31
CA ASN A 142 11.87 -7.14 -23.76
C ASN A 142 12.50 -8.48 -24.23
N MET A 143 13.38 -9.10 -23.43
CA MET A 143 13.91 -10.44 -23.72
C MET A 143 12.98 -11.57 -23.26
N LEU A 144 12.33 -11.48 -22.10
CA LEU A 144 11.42 -12.50 -21.56
C LEU A 144 10.21 -12.74 -22.48
N ASN A 145 9.65 -11.68 -23.07
CA ASN A 145 8.60 -11.77 -24.09
C ASN A 145 9.03 -12.59 -25.33
N ASN A 146 10.33 -12.80 -25.55
CA ASN A 146 10.91 -13.58 -26.64
C ASN A 146 11.49 -14.94 -26.19
N HIS A 147 11.36 -15.33 -24.90
CA HIS A 147 12.06 -16.48 -24.33
C HIS A 147 11.29 -17.24 -23.23
N ILE A 148 9.98 -17.43 -23.40
CA ILE A 148 9.16 -18.29 -22.52
C ILE A 148 9.39 -19.79 -22.84
N VAL A 149 10.59 -20.30 -22.52
CA VAL A 149 10.92 -21.73 -22.48
C VAL A 149 11.97 -22.00 -21.37
N ASN A 150 11.57 -22.79 -20.38
CA ASN A 150 12.34 -23.42 -19.27
C ASN A 150 12.58 -22.66 -17.95
N GLU A 151 12.48 -23.44 -16.86
CA GLU A 151 12.71 -23.17 -15.42
C GLU A 151 14.23 -23.32 -15.07
N GLU A 152 14.82 -23.13 -13.87
CA GLU A 152 14.45 -22.83 -12.46
C GLU A 152 15.74 -22.20 -11.77
N LYS A 153 15.99 -21.90 -10.47
CA LYS A 153 15.34 -22.00 -9.12
C LYS A 153 15.99 -20.98 -8.14
N GLU A 154 15.49 -20.90 -6.89
CA GLU A 154 15.93 -20.03 -5.77
C GLU A 154 17.22 -20.47 -5.03
N PRO A 155 17.72 -19.60 -4.13
CA PRO A 155 17.84 -20.00 -2.71
C PRO A 155 17.19 -19.01 -1.71
N ASN A 156 16.95 -19.53 -0.49
CA ASN A 156 16.06 -18.98 0.53
C ASN A 156 16.65 -17.83 1.39
N VAL A 157 15.81 -16.87 1.85
CA VAL A 157 16.16 -15.85 2.87
C VAL A 157 14.96 -15.60 3.79
N GLU A 158 15.11 -15.90 5.09
CA GLU A 158 14.09 -15.62 6.12
C GLU A 158 13.91 -14.11 6.32
N VAL A 159 12.69 -13.60 6.09
CA VAL A 159 12.34 -12.20 6.42
C VAL A 159 10.96 -12.13 7.06
N LYS A 160 10.93 -11.69 8.32
CA LYS A 160 9.72 -11.24 9.01
C LYS A 160 9.54 -9.73 8.77
N ASN A 161 8.31 -9.30 8.55
CA ASN A 161 7.72 -8.00 8.90
C ASN A 161 6.43 -7.79 8.09
N ALA A 162 5.33 -7.43 8.78
CA ALA A 162 4.03 -7.19 8.15
C ALA A 162 3.76 -5.67 8.03
N VAL A 163 2.95 -5.28 7.04
CA VAL A 163 2.68 -3.86 6.74
C VAL A 163 1.18 -3.59 6.74
N VAL A 164 0.75 -2.60 7.53
CA VAL A 164 -0.63 -2.10 7.57
C VAL A 164 -0.69 -0.76 6.83
N LEU A 165 -1.72 -0.56 6.02
CA LEU A 165 -1.83 0.55 5.07
C LEU A 165 -3.13 1.32 5.30
N THR A 166 -3.02 2.58 5.70
CA THR A 166 -4.17 3.46 5.96
C THR A 166 -4.23 4.58 4.92
N LEU A 167 -5.40 4.79 4.31
CA LEU A 167 -5.60 5.71 3.19
C LEU A 167 -6.41 6.92 3.59
N GLU A 168 -5.86 8.10 3.29
CA GLU A 168 -6.54 9.37 3.46
C GLU A 168 -6.92 9.90 2.06
N LYS A 169 -8.22 9.98 1.76
CA LYS A 169 -8.70 10.40 0.43
C LYS A 169 -9.22 11.83 0.51
N LEU A 170 -8.62 12.74 -0.24
CA LEU A 170 -9.17 14.08 -0.46
C LEU A 170 -10.33 14.01 -1.48
N SER A 171 -11.30 14.93 -1.36
CA SER A 171 -12.33 15.22 -2.36
C SER A 171 -12.44 16.71 -2.69
#